data_AF-A0A4Q6ESV2-F1
#
_entry.id   AF-A0A4Q6ESV2-F1
#
_cell.length_a   1.000
_cell.length_b   1.000
_cell.length_c   1.000
_cell.angle_alpha   90.00
_cell.angle_beta   90.00
_cell.angle_gamma   90.00
#
_symmetry.space_group_name_H-M   'P 1'
#
loop_
_entity.id
_entity.type
_entity.pdbx_description
1 polymer ?
#
loop_
_entity_poly.entity_id
_entity_poly.type
_entity_poly.pdbx_seq_one_letter_code
_entity_poly.pdbx_strand_id
1 'polypeptide(L)' 'MAKERVVTIHYTLTDDAGAILDSSRGGEPLSYLEGAGN' A
#
# COMPACT_ATOMS: atom_id res chain seq x y z
N MET A 1 16.93 -17.63 6.41
CA MET A 1 16.02 -16.85 7.27
C MET A 1 15.57 -15.64 6.50
N ALA A 2 14.37 -15.67 5.91
CA ALA A 2 13.82 -14.49 5.25
C ALA A 2 13.47 -13.47 6.34
N LYS A 3 14.09 -12.29 6.30
CA LYS A 3 13.74 -11.19 7.20
C LYS A 3 12.37 -10.68 6.80
N GLU A 4 11.43 -10.70 7.74
CA GLU A 4 10.16 -9.97 7.62
C GLU A 4 10.48 -8.53 7.24
N ARG A 5 10.10 -8.14 6.02
CA ARG A 5 10.30 -6.80 5.50
C ARG A 5 8.94 -6.12 5.57
N VAL A 6 8.77 -5.29 6.59
CA VAL A 6 7.63 -4.38 6.65
C VAL A 6 7.94 -3.23 5.69
N VAL A 7 7.15 -3.11 4.65
CA VAL A 7 7.24 -2.00 3.68
C VAL A 7 6.04 -1.11 3.88
N THR A 8 6.32 0.19 4.01
CA THR A 8 5.29 1.21 4.14
C THR A 8 5.18 1.92 2.80
N ILE A 9 4.00 1.85 2.16
CA ILE A 9 3.79 2.38 0.81
C ILE A 9 2.74 3.50 0.85
N HIS A 10 3.06 4.61 0.19
CA HIS A 10 2.05 5.60 -0.17
C HIS A 10 1.42 5.24 -1.51
N TYR A 11 0.09 5.11 -1.56
CA TYR A 11 -0.64 4.74 -2.76
C TYR A 11 -1.71 5.79 -3.10
N THR A 12 -2.09 5.80 -4.37
CA THR A 12 -3.25 6.53 -4.89
C THR A 12 -3.93 5.59 -5.86
N LEU A 13 -5.13 5.15 -5.52
CA LEU A 13 -5.97 4.31 -6.35
C LEU A 13 -6.82 5.22 -7.22
N THR A 14 -6.76 5.02 -8.53
CA THR A 14 -7.62 5.71 -9.49
C THR A 14 -8.47 4.72 -10.26
N ASP A 15 -9.64 5.15 -10.72
CA ASP A 15 -10.42 4.41 -11.72
C ASP A 15 -9.80 4.55 -13.12
N ASP A 16 -10.37 3.83 -14.09
CA ASP A 16 -9.94 3.87 -15.50
C ASP A 16 -10.16 5.24 -16.16
N ALA A 17 -11.02 6.08 -15.58
CA ALA A 17 -11.25 7.46 -16.03
C ALA A 17 -10.27 8.46 -15.41
N GLY A 18 -9.41 8.02 -14.48
CA GLY A 18 -8.42 8.84 -13.77
C GLY A 18 -8.95 9.56 -12.53
N ALA A 19 -10.16 9.24 -12.06
CA ALA A 19 -10.67 9.78 -10.80
C ALA A 19 -10.03 9.06 -9.60
N ILE A 20 -9.62 9.82 -8.58
CA ILE A 20 -9.02 9.27 -7.36
C ILE A 20 -10.12 8.61 -6.52
N LEU A 21 -10.02 7.29 -6.36
CA LEU A 21 -10.92 6.49 -5.53
C LEU A 21 -10.44 6.42 -4.08
N ASP A 22 -9.13 6.33 -3.88
CA ASP A 22 -8.52 6.25 -2.55
C ASP A 22 -7.07 6.77 -2.58
N SER A 23 -6.58 7.31 -1.47
CA SER A 23 -5.18 7.72 -1.37
C SER A 23 -4.70 7.69 0.08
N SER A 24 -3.50 7.18 0.29
CA SER A 24 -2.82 7.30 1.60
C SER A 24 -2.00 8.58 1.72
N ARG A 25 -2.18 9.55 0.80
CA ARG A 25 -1.61 10.90 0.90
C ARG A 25 -2.51 11.76 1.79
N GLY A 26 -2.33 11.65 3.11
CA GLY A 26 -3.08 12.45 4.10
C GLY A 26 -3.50 11.69 5.36
N GLY A 27 -3.30 10.37 5.40
CA GLY A 27 -3.60 9.52 6.56
C GLY A 27 -2.44 8.58 6.91
N GLU A 28 -2.72 7.53 7.70
CA GLU A 28 -1.71 6.53 8.04
C GLU A 28 -1.29 5.71 6.80
N PRO A 29 0.02 5.53 6.59
CA PRO A 29 0.50 4.81 5.43
C PRO A 29 0.25 3.30 5.57
N LEU A 30 -0.01 2.62 4.46
CA LEU A 30 -0.32 1.18 4.49
C LEU A 30 0.97 0.39 4.75
N SER A 31 1.00 -0.31 5.89
CA SER A 31 2.06 -1.27 6.21
C SER A 31 1.73 -2.62 5.56
N TYR A 32 2.49 -2.95 4.52
CA TYR A 32 2.43 -4.25 3.87
C TYR A 32 3.56 -5.14 4.41
N LEU A 33 3.19 -6.31 4.95
CA LEU A 33 4.15 -7.34 5.34
C LEU A 33 4.41 -8.24 4.14
N GLU A 34 5.55 -8.04 3.48
CA GLU A 34 5.97 -8.90 2.38
C GLU A 34 6.49 -10.22 2.95
N GLY A 35 5.82 -11.34 2.62
CA GLY A 35 6.20 -12.69 3.07
C GLY A 35 5.14 -13.45 3.86
N ALA A 36 3.98 -12.84 4.17
CA ALA A 36 2.79 -13.57 4.59
C ALA A 36 2.03 -14.10 3.36
N GLY A 37 2.67 -15.00 2.62
CA GLY A 37 1.99 -15.77 1.58
C GLY A 37 1.03 -16.76 2.23
N ASN A 38 -0.26 -16.65 1.91
CA ASN A 38 -1.20 -17.77 2.03
C ASN A 38 -1.02 -18.72 0.84
#